data_AF-A0A843BNV4-F1
#
_entry.id   AF-A0A843BNV4-F1
#
_cell.length_a   1.000
_cell.length_b   1.000
_cell.length_c   1.000
_cell.angle_alpha   90.00
_cell.angle_beta   90.00
_cell.angle_gamma   90.00
#
_symmetry.space_group_name_H-M   'P 1'
#
loop_
_entity.id
_entity.type
_entity.pdbx_description
1 polymer ?
#
loop_
_entity_poly.entity_id
_entity_poly.type
_entity_poly.pdbx_seq_one_letter_code
_entity_poly.pdbx_strand_id
1 'polypeptide(L)' 'MNLSINPEYEKLVTPLLEEGYDSLKKSIKDKGLWMPIVTNKEGVILDGHHRFQICKELGMQPGQPSKNLIQKLMK' A
#
# COMPACT_ATOMS: atom_id res chain seq x y z
N MET A 1 14.74 -2.43 2.42
CA MET A 1 14.59 -0.97 2.23
C MET A 1 13.74 -0.43 3.36
N ASN A 2 14.17 0.62 4.04
CA ASN A 2 13.36 1.28 5.07
C ASN A 2 12.50 2.35 4.39
N LEU A 3 11.17 2.26 4.52
CA LEU A 3 10.24 3.20 3.88
C LEU A 3 9.76 4.23 4.90
N SER A 4 9.75 5.51 4.51
CA SER A 4 9.31 6.62 5.36
C SER A 4 8.32 7.53 4.63
N ILE A 5 7.42 8.15 5.40
CA ILE A 5 6.53 9.20 4.92
C ILE A 5 7.17 10.54 5.31
N ASN A 6 7.28 11.46 4.36
CA ASN A 6 7.63 12.85 4.65
C ASN A 6 6.34 13.61 5.04
N PRO A 7 6.28 14.26 6.22
CA PRO A 7 5.10 15.01 6.65
C PRO A 7 4.65 16.10 5.68
N GLU A 8 5.58 16.72 4.94
CA GLU A 8 5.24 17.73 3.94
C GLU A 8 4.54 17.13 2.72
N TYR A 9 4.83 15.87 2.37
CA TYR A 9 4.14 15.18 1.27
C TYR A 9 2.79 14.66 1.70
N GLU A 10 2.67 14.15 2.93
CA GLU A 10 1.41 13.66 3.49
C GLU A 10 0.33 14.74 3.50
N LYS A 11 0.70 15.98 3.86
CA LYS A 11 -0.21 17.14 3.85
C LYS A 11 -0.77 17.48 2.45
N LEU A 12 -0.08 17.10 1.38
CA LEU A 12 -0.53 17.34 0.00
C LEU A 12 -1.51 16.26 -0.49
N VAL A 13 -1.58 15.13 0.20
CA VAL A 13 -2.48 14.04 -0.16
C VAL A 13 -3.88 14.36 0.35
N THR A 14 -4.85 14.45 -0.54
CA THR A 14 -6.26 14.55 -0.14
C THR A 14 -6.65 13.31 0.67
N PRO A 15 -7.22 13.48 1.88
CA PRO A 15 -7.68 12.34 2.66
C PRO A 15 -8.68 11.51 1.85
N LEU A 16 -8.52 10.19 1.89
CA LEU A 16 -9.58 9.32 1.39
C LEU A 16 -10.77 9.37 2.36
N LEU A 17 -11.98 9.36 1.81
CA LEU A 17 -13.16 9.04 2.60
C LEU A 17 -13.02 7.64 3.19
N GLU A 18 -13.57 7.42 4.38
CA GLU A 18 -13.49 6.16 5.13
C GLU A 18 -13.89 4.96 4.27
N GLU A 19 -15.03 5.06 3.56
CA GLU A 19 -15.52 4.04 2.64
C GLU A 19 -14.52 3.70 1.52
N GLY A 20 -13.82 4.72 1.01
CA GLY A 20 -12.79 4.55 0.00
C GLY A 20 -11.56 3.83 0.56
N TYR A 21 -11.15 4.19 1.78
CA TYR A 21 -10.03 3.55 2.46
C TYR A 21 -10.33 2.06 2.73
N ASP A 22 -11.53 1.75 3.21
CA ASP A 22 -11.97 0.38 3.45
C ASP A 22 -12.08 -0.45 2.17
N SER A 23 -12.63 0.14 1.11
CA SER A 23 -12.68 -0.49 -0.21
C SER A 23 -11.26 -0.80 -0.74
N LEU A 24 -10.33 0.16 -0.59
CA LEU A 24 -8.93 -0.03 -0.97
C LEU A 24 -8.26 -1.12 -0.11
N LYS A 25 -8.50 -1.13 1.20
CA LYS A 25 -7.98 -2.12 2.14
C LYS A 25 -8.45 -3.53 1.80
N LYS A 26 -9.74 -3.69 1.52
CA LYS A 26 -10.30 -4.96 1.05
C LYS A 26 -9.66 -5.40 -0.27
N SER A 27 -9.53 -4.50 -1.24
CA SER A 27 -8.90 -4.79 -2.53
C SER A 27 -7.45 -5.28 -2.37
N ILE A 28 -6.66 -4.60 -1.53
CA ILE A 28 -5.25 -4.96 -1.25
C ILE A 28 -5.16 -6.31 -0.54
N LYS A 29 -6.02 -6.57 0.44
CA LYS A 29 -6.08 -7.86 1.14
C LYS A 29 -6.39 -9.01 0.16
N ASP A 30 -7.36 -8.82 -0.71
CA ASP A 30 -7.86 -9.88 -1.58
C ASP A 30 -6.93 -10.11 -2.79
N LYS A 31 -6.46 -9.02 -3.41
CA LYS A 31 -5.79 -9.03 -4.72
C LYS A 31 -4.34 -8.56 -4.68
N GLY A 32 -3.88 -8.02 -3.55
CA GLY A 32 -2.54 -7.43 -3.43
C GLY A 32 -2.47 -6.02 -4.00
N LEU A 33 -1.27 -5.46 -4.05
CA LEU A 33 -1.01 -4.16 -4.67
C LEU A 33 -0.95 -4.29 -6.20
N TRP A 34 -1.91 -3.68 -6.90
CA TRP A 34 -1.88 -3.57 -8.36
C TRP A 34 -0.93 -2.47 -8.84
N MET A 35 -0.86 -1.38 -8.07
CA MET A 35 0.04 -0.27 -8.33
C MET A 35 1.08 -0.22 -7.20
N PRO A 36 2.39 -0.13 -7.52
CA PRO A 36 3.45 -0.09 -6.51
C PRO A 36 3.42 1.23 -5.72
N ILE A 37 4.04 1.21 -4.54
CA ILE A 37 4.39 2.44 -3.81
C ILE A 37 5.57 3.08 -4.52
N VAL A 38 5.47 4.36 -4.83
CA VAL A 38 6.54 5.10 -5.53
C VAL A 38 7.41 5.79 -4.49
N THR A 39 8.72 5.63 -4.60
CA THR A 39 9.69 6.22 -3.67
C THR A 39 10.80 6.94 -4.42
N ASN A 40 11.48 7.86 -3.75
CA ASN A 40 12.80 8.32 -4.20
C ASN A 40 13.89 7.27 -3.89
N LYS A 41 15.16 7.61 -4.16
CA LYS A 41 16.31 6.72 -3.98
C LYS A 41 16.59 6.41 -2.50
N GLU A 42 16.16 7.29 -1.61
CA GLU A 42 16.35 7.21 -0.16
C GLU A 42 15.22 6.42 0.54
N GLY A 43 14.19 5.99 -0.20
CA GLY A 43 13.05 5.25 0.35
C GLY A 43 11.95 6.13 0.94
N VAL A 44 11.98 7.45 0.69
CA VAL A 44 10.88 8.35 1.02
C VAL A 44 9.75 8.13 0.03
N ILE A 45 8.55 7.91 0.56
CA ILE A 45 7.34 7.67 -0.23
C ILE A 45 6.92 8.97 -0.91
N LEU A 46 6.79 8.93 -2.24
CA LEU A 46 6.29 10.01 -3.07
C LEU A 46 4.80 9.83 -3.38
N ASP A 47 4.38 8.60 -3.64
CA ASP A 47 2.98 8.23 -3.87
C ASP A 47 2.66 6.84 -3.27
N GLY A 48 1.39 6.65 -2.89
CA GLY A 48 0.92 5.42 -2.28
C GLY A 48 0.89 5.44 -0.76
N HIS A 49 0.79 6.62 -0.14
CA HIS A 49 0.69 6.80 1.32
C HIS A 49 -0.38 5.91 1.97
N HIS A 50 -1.62 5.93 1.46
CA HIS A 50 -2.69 5.04 1.95
C HIS A 50 -2.38 3.55 1.71
N ARG A 51 -1.82 3.21 0.54
CA ARG A 51 -1.39 1.82 0.23
C ARG A 51 -0.34 1.34 1.22
N PHE A 52 0.60 2.20 1.61
CA PHE A 52 1.62 1.89 2.61
C PHE A 52 1.03 1.68 4.00
N GLN A 53 0.15 2.58 4.45
CA GLN A 53 -0.54 2.48 5.74
C GLN A 53 -1.35 1.18 5.81
N ILE A 54 -2.13 0.88 4.78
CA ILE A 54 -2.89 -0.37 4.67
C ILE A 54 -1.97 -1.59 4.72
N CYS A 55 -0.84 -1.58 3.99
CA CYS A 55 0.10 -2.70 4.03
C CYS A 55 0.65 -2.92 5.46
N LYS A 56 0.96 -1.85 6.19
CA LYS A 56 1.36 -1.93 7.61
C LYS A 56 0.26 -2.53 8.48
N GLU A 57 -0.98 -2.07 8.34
CA GLU A 57 -2.13 -2.59 9.09
C GLU A 57 -2.39 -4.07 8.81
N LEU A 58 -2.18 -4.52 7.57
CA LEU A 58 -2.37 -5.91 7.16
C LEU A 58 -1.14 -6.81 7.44
N GLY A 59 -0.03 -6.25 7.95
CA GLY A 59 1.22 -6.99 8.14
C GLY A 59 1.84 -7.47 6.82
N MET A 60 1.60 -6.76 5.72
CA MET A 60 2.11 -7.06 4.38
C MET A 60 3.32 -6.19 4.08
N GLN A 61 4.35 -6.77 3.45
CA GLN A 61 5.40 -5.95 2.86
C GLN A 61 4.96 -5.44 1.48
N PRO A 62 5.13 -4.15 1.18
CA PRO A 62 4.88 -3.63 -0.16
C PRO A 62 5.70 -4.39 -1.22
N GLY A 63 5.05 -4.78 -2.32
CA GLY A 63 5.67 -5.58 -3.37
C GLY A 63 5.53 -7.10 -3.20
N GLN A 64 4.93 -7.58 -2.10
CA GLN A 64 4.58 -8.99 -1.99
C GLN A 64 3.28 -9.30 -2.77
N PRO A 65 3.24 -10.39 -3.57
CA PRO A 65 2.00 -10.85 -4.18
C PRO A 65 0.98 -11.26 -3.11
N SER A 66 -0.31 -11.13 -3.42
CA SER A 66 -1.36 -11.46 -2.45
C SER A 66 -1.33 -12.94 -2.09
N LYS A 67 -1.60 -13.27 -0.81
CA LYS A 67 -1.64 -14.68 -0.36
C LYS A 67 -2.65 -15.50 -1.17
N ASN A 68 -3.78 -14.89 -1.53
CA ASN A 68 -4.81 -15.51 -2.36
C ASN A 68 -4.31 -15.79 -3.78
N LEU A 69 -3.52 -14.88 -4.36
CA LEU A 69 -2.91 -15.08 -5.68
C LEU A 69 -1.94 -16.26 -5.64
N ILE A 70 -1.07 -16.32 -4.63
CA ILE A 70 -0.13 -17.44 -4.44
C ILE A 70 -0.90 -18.76 -4.30
N GLN A 71 -1.93 -18.79 -3.44
CA GLN A 71 -2.78 -19.97 -3.27
C GLN A 71 -3.50 -20.40 -4.54
N LYS A 72 -3.89 -19.45 -5.41
CA LYS A 72 -4.52 -19.75 -6.70
C LYS A 72 -3.54 -20.30 -7.73
N LEU A 73 -2.28 -19.86 -7.69
CA LEU A 73 -1.22 -20.33 -8.59
C LEU A 73 -0.67 -21.72 -8.20
N MET A 74 -0.82 -22.13 -6.94
CA MET A 74 -0.36 -23.43 -6.42
C MET A 74 -1.42 -24.56 -6.52
N LYS A 75 -2.51 -24.35 -7.26
CA LYS A 75 -3.57 -25.33 -7.54
C LYS A 75 -3.61 -25.63 -9.02
#